data_AF-A0A3B5A6X2-F1
#
_entry.id   AF-A0A3B5A6X2-F1
#
_cell.length_a   1.000
_cell.length_b   1.000
_cell.length_c   1.000
_cell.angle_alpha   90.00
_cell.angle_beta   90.00
_cell.angle_gamma   90.00
#
_symmetry.space_group_name_H-M   'P 1'
#
loop_
_entity.id
_entity.type
_entity.pdbx_description
1 polymer ?
#
loop_
_entity_poly.entity_id
_entity_poly.type
_entity_poly.pdbx_seq_one_letter_code
_entity_poly.pdbx_strand_id
1 'polypeptide(L)'
;MMSRCLPVLLLVALACLARFGSAQPADTRAELKKAQAVLEELKAEKRAMTERLDVAERQLKSVRDTPKVAFAASLGGNGLVKTTSGNKDLVYKDVLTNVGGAYNKDTGEFTAPIRGVYYIRFTANAPTDFTMSAVLYKNDAQVQLITHEQPSGQGSDTASNGATFMLEKGDKLKMVLWENTQIWDNSNHHSTFSGFLLFPMVDERPADLTVEDELKELQESLTQLQTENSGVKERLDATEKELKAIRDVPKVAFAASLGGDGLQKTTSGQVNLIYKDVLTNIGQAYNSETGVFTAPVNGVYYIRFTTNAPTDFPMSAVLYKNGSQIQLITHEQQSGEGSDTASNGAALQLQAGDRLSLKLWHNTQIWDNSNHHSTFSGFLIFPM
;
A
#
# COMPACT_ATOMS: atom_id res chain seq x y z
N MET A 1 -14.49 8.62 -39.95
CA MET A 1 -14.24 9.95 -40.57
C MET A 1 -15.57 10.57 -40.96
N MET A 2 -16.30 11.16 -40.00
CA MET A 2 -17.52 11.96 -40.22
C MET A 2 -18.00 12.43 -38.84
N SER A 3 -17.42 13.52 -38.30
CA SER A 3 -18.02 14.28 -37.17
C SER A 3 -17.24 15.57 -36.86
N ARG A 4 -16.83 16.32 -37.90
CA ARG A 4 -16.19 17.64 -37.73
C ARG A 4 -16.76 18.75 -38.62
N CYS A 5 -17.78 18.46 -39.44
CA CYS A 5 -18.30 19.42 -40.41
C CYS A 5 -19.51 20.23 -39.93
N LEU A 6 -20.17 19.85 -38.82
CA LEU A 6 -21.38 20.55 -38.36
C LEU A 6 -21.18 22.04 -37.98
N PRO A 7 -20.09 22.45 -37.30
CA PRO A 7 -19.92 23.86 -36.90
C PRO A 7 -19.59 24.76 -38.10
N VAL A 8 -18.85 24.23 -39.06
CA VAL A 8 -18.39 24.97 -40.25
C VAL A 8 -19.53 25.18 -41.24
N LEU A 9 -20.41 24.18 -41.42
CA LEU A 9 -21.60 24.32 -42.26
C LEU A 9 -22.58 25.36 -41.71
N LEU A 10 -22.72 25.46 -40.38
CA LEU A 10 -23.58 26.46 -39.74
C LEU A 10 -23.05 27.89 -39.94
N LEU A 11 -21.74 28.09 -39.82
CA LEU A 11 -21.06 29.36 -40.08
C LEU A 11 -21.13 29.78 -41.56
N VAL A 12 -21.00 28.83 -42.49
CA VAL A 12 -21.15 29.09 -43.93
C VAL A 12 -22.60 29.41 -44.30
N ALA A 13 -23.57 28.74 -43.68
CA ALA A 13 -25.00 29.04 -43.88
C ALA A 13 -25.37 30.46 -43.39
N LEU A 14 -24.85 30.88 -42.25
CA LEU A 14 -25.02 32.25 -41.72
C LEU A 14 -24.36 33.31 -42.62
N ALA A 15 -23.21 33.00 -43.22
CA ALA A 15 -22.54 33.90 -44.15
C ALA A 15 -23.27 34.04 -45.51
N CYS A 16 -23.93 32.98 -45.98
CA CYS A 16 -24.75 33.01 -47.21
C CYS A 16 -26.06 33.78 -47.02
N LEU A 17 -26.68 33.72 -45.83
CA LEU A 17 -27.91 34.44 -45.49
C LEU A 17 -27.73 35.97 -45.45
N ALA A 18 -26.51 36.46 -45.22
CA ALA A 18 -26.21 37.89 -45.25
C ALA A 18 -26.08 38.47 -46.68
N ARG A 19 -26.01 37.63 -47.73
CA ARG A 19 -25.73 38.07 -49.11
C ARG A 19 -26.89 37.98 -50.10
N PHE A 20 -28.00 37.33 -49.77
CA PHE A 20 -29.16 37.28 -50.67
C PHE A 20 -30.42 37.77 -49.96
N GLY A 21 -30.81 39.00 -50.29
CA GLY A 21 -32.13 39.52 -49.96
C GLY A 21 -33.20 38.83 -50.81
N SER A 22 -33.98 37.94 -50.22
CA SER A 22 -35.39 37.67 -50.52
C SER A 22 -35.91 36.48 -49.70
N ALA A 23 -37.11 36.64 -49.13
CA ALA A 23 -37.98 35.66 -48.47
C ALA A 23 -37.33 34.40 -47.82
N GLN A 24 -37.21 34.39 -46.49
CA GLN A 24 -36.82 33.19 -45.73
C GLN A 24 -37.88 32.08 -45.86
N PRO A 25 -37.52 30.85 -46.29
CA PRO A 25 -38.46 29.73 -46.38
C PRO A 25 -38.88 29.25 -44.98
N ALA A 26 -40.15 28.84 -44.83
CA ALA A 26 -40.79 28.48 -43.55
C ALA A 26 -40.00 27.47 -42.69
N ASP A 27 -39.19 26.63 -43.34
CA ASP A 27 -38.32 25.64 -42.71
C ASP A 27 -37.22 26.28 -41.84
N THR A 28 -36.59 27.35 -42.33
CA THR A 28 -35.54 28.09 -41.60
C THR A 28 -36.09 28.78 -40.34
N ARG A 29 -37.36 29.20 -40.34
CA ARG A 29 -38.00 29.84 -39.19
C ARG A 29 -38.38 28.82 -38.11
N ALA A 30 -38.73 27.60 -38.52
CA ALA A 30 -39.00 26.49 -37.60
C ALA A 30 -37.71 25.99 -36.95
N GLU A 31 -36.62 25.87 -37.72
CA GLU A 31 -35.30 25.53 -37.18
C GLU A 31 -34.76 26.61 -36.25
N LEU A 32 -34.97 27.90 -36.56
CA LEU A 32 -34.59 29.00 -35.68
C LEU A 32 -35.34 28.95 -34.33
N LYS A 33 -36.63 28.61 -34.34
CA LYS A 33 -37.41 28.42 -33.10
C LYS A 33 -36.93 27.23 -32.27
N LYS A 34 -36.58 26.11 -32.92
CA LYS A 34 -35.99 24.94 -32.24
C LYS A 34 -34.64 25.30 -31.62
N ALA A 35 -33.79 26.00 -32.36
CA ALA A 35 -32.50 26.47 -31.87
C ALA A 35 -32.66 27.46 -30.70
N GLN A 36 -33.66 28.34 -30.73
CA GLN A 36 -33.98 29.25 -29.63
C GLN A 36 -34.46 28.50 -28.39
N ALA A 37 -35.30 27.47 -28.54
CA ALA A 37 -35.76 26.66 -27.41
C ALA A 37 -34.61 25.90 -26.75
N VAL A 38 -33.74 25.26 -27.54
CA VAL A 38 -32.54 24.57 -27.04
C VAL A 38 -31.58 25.56 -26.36
N LEU A 39 -31.47 26.78 -26.88
CA LEU A 39 -30.64 27.82 -26.28
C LEU A 39 -31.17 28.28 -24.91
N GLU A 40 -32.49 28.42 -24.74
CA GLU A 40 -33.08 28.76 -23.45
C GLU A 40 -32.98 27.61 -22.44
N GLU A 41 -33.09 26.36 -22.89
CA GLU A 41 -32.86 25.17 -22.06
C GLU A 41 -31.40 25.09 -21.57
N LEU A 42 -30.43 25.28 -22.47
CA LEU A 42 -29.01 25.34 -22.12
C LEU A 42 -28.69 26.51 -21.17
N LYS A 43 -29.37 27.64 -21.30
CA LYS A 43 -29.22 28.77 -20.34
C LYS A 43 -29.78 28.42 -18.97
N ALA A 44 -30.89 27.69 -18.90
CA ALA A 44 -31.48 27.25 -17.64
C ALA A 44 -30.58 26.20 -16.95
N GLU A 45 -30.06 25.23 -17.70
CA GLU A 45 -29.10 24.24 -17.17
C GLU A 45 -27.81 24.90 -16.69
N LYS A 46 -27.29 25.88 -17.44
CA LYS A 46 -26.12 26.66 -17.01
C LYS A 46 -26.37 27.38 -15.69
N ARG A 47 -27.53 28.04 -15.52
CA ARG A 47 -27.88 28.71 -14.25
C ARG A 47 -27.94 27.72 -13.09
N ALA A 48 -28.59 26.57 -13.28
CA ALA A 48 -28.67 25.53 -12.26
C ALA A 48 -27.30 24.93 -11.91
N MET A 49 -26.40 24.80 -12.90
CA MET A 49 -25.05 24.29 -12.68
C MET A 49 -24.17 25.31 -11.94
N THR A 50 -24.30 26.60 -12.25
CA THR A 50 -23.61 27.69 -11.54
C THR A 50 -24.05 27.73 -10.07
N GLU A 51 -25.36 27.68 -9.77
CA GLU A 51 -25.85 27.66 -8.39
C GLU A 51 -25.28 26.47 -7.57
N ARG A 52 -25.16 25.29 -8.20
CA ARG A 52 -24.59 24.10 -7.55
C ARG A 52 -23.09 24.21 -7.31
N LEU A 53 -22.38 24.91 -8.20
CA LEU A 53 -20.95 25.12 -8.10
C LEU A 53 -20.61 26.12 -6.97
N ASP A 54 -21.36 27.22 -6.87
CA ASP A 54 -21.23 28.18 -5.77
C ASP A 54 -21.41 27.51 -4.40
N VAL A 55 -22.39 26.61 -4.29
CA VAL A 55 -22.61 25.82 -3.07
C VAL A 55 -21.40 24.93 -2.78
N ALA A 56 -20.88 24.23 -3.79
CA ALA A 56 -19.74 23.32 -3.63
C ALA A 56 -18.44 24.07 -3.26
N GLU A 57 -18.19 25.24 -3.83
CA GLU A 57 -17.00 26.04 -3.55
C GLU A 57 -17.04 26.67 -2.16
N ARG A 58 -18.22 27.15 -1.72
CA ARG A 58 -18.42 27.61 -0.34
C ARG A 58 -18.20 26.48 0.66
N GLN A 59 -18.68 25.27 0.35
CA GLN A 59 -18.41 24.08 1.15
C GLN A 59 -16.90 23.75 1.16
N LEU A 60 -16.22 23.81 0.02
CA LEU A 60 -14.78 23.53 -0.07
C LEU A 60 -13.94 24.54 0.71
N LYS A 61 -14.26 25.84 0.62
CA LYS A 61 -13.62 26.90 1.40
C LYS A 61 -13.87 26.72 2.90
N SER A 62 -15.11 26.40 3.29
CA SER A 62 -15.44 26.07 4.68
C SER A 62 -14.62 24.88 5.19
N VAL A 63 -14.40 23.85 4.37
CA VAL A 63 -13.58 22.69 4.72
C VAL A 63 -12.10 23.08 4.83
N ARG A 64 -11.58 23.88 3.89
CA ARG A 64 -10.18 24.32 3.87
C ARG A 64 -9.83 25.19 5.07
N ASP A 65 -10.74 26.07 5.45
CA ASP A 65 -10.54 27.05 6.53
C ASP A 65 -11.01 26.52 7.90
N THR A 66 -11.50 25.27 7.97
CA THR A 66 -11.87 24.64 9.24
C THR A 66 -10.62 24.51 10.13
N PRO A 67 -10.61 25.13 11.33
CA PRO A 67 -9.47 25.01 12.23
C PRO A 67 -9.30 23.55 12.64
N LYS A 68 -8.06 23.06 12.53
CA LYS A 68 -7.68 21.78 13.12
C LYS A 68 -7.61 21.97 14.63
N VAL A 69 -8.36 21.18 15.38
CA VAL A 69 -8.44 21.27 16.84
C VAL A 69 -8.11 19.92 17.44
N ALA A 70 -7.05 19.85 18.23
CA ALA A 70 -6.71 18.67 19.02
C ALA A 70 -5.91 19.09 20.25
N PHE A 71 -6.25 18.55 21.41
CA PHE A 71 -5.49 18.73 22.62
C PHE A 71 -5.30 17.39 23.34
N ALA A 72 -4.18 17.28 24.04
CA ALA A 72 -3.92 16.21 24.99
C ALA A 72 -3.03 16.76 26.08
N ALA A 73 -3.41 16.56 27.33
CA ALA A 73 -2.65 16.96 28.49
C ALA A 73 -2.72 15.86 29.56
N SER A 74 -1.65 15.74 30.35
CA SER A 74 -1.65 14.97 31.60
C SER A 74 -1.78 15.90 32.80
N LEU A 75 -2.27 15.37 33.92
CA LEU A 75 -2.59 16.19 35.10
C LEU A 75 -1.35 17.00 35.51
N GLY A 76 -0.18 16.35 35.43
CA GLY A 76 1.10 16.97 35.72
C GLY A 76 1.31 17.17 37.22
N GLY A 77 2.58 17.23 37.62
CA GLY A 77 2.96 17.18 39.02
C GLY A 77 3.08 15.73 39.49
N ASN A 78 4.20 15.41 40.13
CA ASN A 78 4.46 14.07 40.64
C ASN A 78 3.70 13.88 41.97
N GLY A 79 2.49 13.32 41.92
CA GLY A 79 1.82 12.91 43.15
C GLY A 79 0.30 12.81 43.14
N LEU A 80 -0.20 12.56 44.34
CA LEU A 80 -1.61 12.34 44.65
C LEU A 80 -2.33 13.67 44.83
N VAL A 81 -3.46 13.85 44.14
CA VAL A 81 -4.43 14.90 44.41
C VAL A 81 -5.64 14.26 45.07
N LYS A 82 -5.90 14.64 46.32
CA LYS A 82 -7.03 14.15 47.12
C LYS A 82 -7.83 15.33 47.67
N THR A 83 -9.15 15.20 47.67
CA THR A 83 -10.04 16.15 48.35
C THR A 83 -10.90 15.43 49.39
N THR A 84 -11.13 16.08 50.53
CA THR A 84 -12.01 15.61 51.61
C THR A 84 -13.14 16.61 51.91
N SER A 85 -13.20 17.74 51.18
CA SER A 85 -14.24 18.75 51.32
C SER A 85 -14.42 19.50 50.00
N GLY A 86 -15.60 19.39 49.40
CA GLY A 86 -15.93 20.07 48.14
C GLY A 86 -15.17 19.53 46.92
N ASN A 87 -15.68 19.93 45.75
CA ASN A 87 -15.10 19.58 44.47
C ASN A 87 -13.87 20.46 44.17
N LYS A 88 -12.94 19.93 43.37
CA LYS A 88 -11.73 20.64 42.96
C LYS A 88 -11.53 20.56 41.45
N ASP A 89 -11.33 21.70 40.80
CA ASP A 89 -10.98 21.74 39.38
C ASP A 89 -9.61 21.06 39.15
N LEU A 90 -9.56 20.19 38.15
CA LEU A 90 -8.34 19.49 37.73
C LEU A 90 -7.73 20.25 36.56
N VAL A 91 -6.57 20.85 36.81
CA VAL A 91 -5.79 21.59 35.80
C VAL A 91 -4.69 20.66 35.27
N TYR A 92 -4.85 20.17 34.03
CA TYR A 92 -3.89 19.28 33.38
C TYR A 92 -2.77 20.12 32.75
N LYS A 93 -1.71 20.34 33.52
CA LYS A 93 -0.68 21.34 33.21
C LYS A 93 0.33 20.88 32.17
N ASP A 94 0.53 19.57 32.04
CA ASP A 94 1.55 19.02 31.18
C ASP A 94 0.97 18.70 29.80
N VAL A 95 1.08 19.69 28.91
CA VAL A 95 0.46 19.68 27.58
C VAL A 95 1.33 18.90 26.60
N LEU A 96 0.78 17.79 26.11
CA LEU A 96 1.40 16.94 25.08
C LEU A 96 1.11 17.48 23.67
N THR A 97 -0.14 17.92 23.43
CA THR A 97 -0.60 18.48 22.14
C THR A 97 -1.61 19.60 22.40
N ASN A 98 -1.57 20.67 21.59
CA ASN A 98 -2.57 21.75 21.62
C ASN A 98 -2.74 22.43 20.25
N VAL A 99 -3.05 21.64 19.22
CA VAL A 99 -3.31 22.13 17.86
C VAL A 99 -4.58 22.99 17.87
N GLY A 100 -4.48 24.21 17.34
CA GLY A 100 -5.56 25.19 17.34
C GLY A 100 -5.69 25.98 18.65
N GLY A 101 -4.89 25.69 19.68
CA GLY A 101 -4.82 26.50 20.90
C GLY A 101 -6.09 26.53 21.74
N ALA A 102 -6.98 25.54 21.58
CA ALA A 102 -8.29 25.50 22.24
C ALA A 102 -8.22 25.09 23.72
N TYR A 103 -7.11 24.49 24.17
CA TYR A 103 -6.89 24.12 25.56
C TYR A 103 -6.03 25.16 26.30
N ASN A 104 -6.47 25.59 27.47
CA ASN A 104 -5.74 26.50 28.35
C ASN A 104 -5.16 25.73 29.54
N LYS A 105 -3.83 25.60 29.57
CA LYS A 105 -3.10 24.86 30.60
C LYS A 105 -3.10 25.51 31.98
N ASP A 106 -3.39 26.81 32.06
CA ASP A 106 -3.39 27.56 33.32
C ASP A 106 -4.73 27.41 34.03
N THR A 107 -5.82 27.21 33.28
CA THR A 107 -7.18 27.02 33.81
C THR A 107 -7.66 25.56 33.77
N GLY A 108 -7.07 24.73 32.91
CA GLY A 108 -7.53 23.36 32.69
C GLY A 108 -8.71 23.23 31.72
N GLU A 109 -9.11 24.33 31.08
CA GLU A 109 -10.32 24.40 30.25
C GLU A 109 -10.00 24.19 28.77
N PHE A 110 -10.82 23.38 28.10
CA PHE A 110 -10.95 23.38 26.65
C PHE A 110 -12.11 24.28 26.24
N THR A 111 -11.91 25.19 25.28
CA THR A 111 -12.97 26.05 24.71
C THR A 111 -13.16 25.72 23.23
N ALA A 112 -14.37 25.30 22.83
CA ALA A 112 -14.69 24.95 21.45
C ALA A 112 -14.56 26.18 20.53
N PRO A 113 -13.62 26.23 19.56
CA PRO A 113 -13.40 27.41 18.74
C PRO A 113 -14.45 27.58 17.62
N ILE A 114 -15.11 26.49 17.24
CA ILE A 114 -16.17 26.44 16.24
C ILE A 114 -17.27 25.47 16.67
N ARG A 115 -18.45 25.60 16.07
CA ARG A 115 -19.51 24.61 16.22
C ARG A 115 -19.12 23.29 15.53
N GLY A 116 -19.27 22.17 16.22
CA GLY A 116 -18.84 20.89 15.68
C GLY A 116 -19.05 19.71 16.61
N VAL A 117 -18.78 18.52 16.09
CA VAL A 117 -18.72 17.30 16.88
C VAL A 117 -17.27 17.08 17.32
N TYR A 118 -17.06 16.99 18.63
CA TYR A 118 -15.75 16.78 19.25
C TYR A 118 -15.72 15.43 19.96
N TYR A 119 -14.65 14.64 19.76
CA TYR A 119 -14.40 13.47 20.59
C TYR A 119 -13.58 13.91 21.80
N ILE A 120 -14.06 13.60 23.00
CA ILE A 120 -13.40 13.91 24.26
C ILE A 120 -13.23 12.61 25.03
N ARG A 121 -12.03 12.34 25.53
CA ARG A 121 -11.75 11.23 26.45
C ARG A 121 -10.88 11.69 27.60
N PHE A 122 -10.97 10.95 28.69
CA PHE A 122 -10.04 11.07 29.80
C PHE A 122 -9.78 9.71 30.42
N THR A 123 -8.63 9.62 31.07
CA THR A 123 -8.19 8.49 31.87
C THR A 123 -7.80 9.03 33.24
N ALA A 124 -8.28 8.40 34.30
CA ALA A 124 -7.90 8.68 35.67
C ALA A 124 -7.20 7.45 36.23
N ASN A 125 -6.08 7.66 36.90
CA ASN A 125 -5.38 6.63 37.67
C ASN A 125 -5.28 7.07 39.12
N ALA A 126 -5.45 6.14 40.06
CA ALA A 126 -5.20 6.40 41.47
C ALA A 126 -4.88 5.11 42.24
N PRO A 127 -4.23 5.22 43.41
CA PRO A 127 -4.23 4.13 44.39
C PRO A 127 -5.66 3.68 44.75
N THR A 128 -5.81 2.41 45.10
CA THR A 128 -7.12 1.79 45.37
C THR A 128 -7.55 1.81 46.84
N ASP A 129 -6.86 2.59 47.67
CA ASP A 129 -7.13 2.77 49.11
C ASP A 129 -8.18 3.85 49.42
N PHE A 130 -8.63 4.59 48.40
CA PHE A 130 -9.64 5.63 48.51
C PHE A 130 -10.42 5.75 47.19
N THR A 131 -11.64 6.29 47.25
CA THR A 131 -12.51 6.46 46.08
C THR A 131 -11.82 7.35 45.03
N MET A 132 -11.80 6.91 43.77
CA MET A 132 -11.24 7.66 42.65
C MET A 132 -12.36 8.35 41.87
N SER A 133 -12.14 9.59 41.40
CA SER A 133 -13.00 10.18 40.38
C SER A 133 -12.29 11.07 39.39
N ALA A 134 -12.87 11.19 38.21
CA ALA A 134 -12.63 12.29 37.28
C ALA A 134 -13.93 12.57 36.51
N VAL A 135 -14.35 13.84 36.53
CA VAL A 135 -15.67 14.23 36.03
C VAL A 135 -15.56 15.35 35.02
N LEU A 136 -16.08 15.13 33.82
CA LEU A 136 -16.11 16.11 32.75
C LEU A 136 -17.35 16.99 32.91
N TYR A 137 -17.13 18.29 33.07
CA TYR A 137 -18.18 19.32 33.08
C TYR A 137 -18.19 20.09 31.77
N LYS A 138 -19.39 20.46 31.32
CA LYS A 138 -19.64 21.45 30.27
C LYS A 138 -20.21 22.72 30.89
N ASN A 139 -19.62 23.87 30.55
CA ASN A 139 -20.06 25.21 30.95
C ASN A 139 -20.33 25.34 32.47
N ASP A 140 -19.46 24.75 33.29
CA ASP A 140 -19.49 24.77 34.77
C ASP A 140 -20.75 24.19 35.46
N ALA A 141 -21.75 23.73 34.72
CA ALA A 141 -23.04 23.33 35.28
C ALA A 141 -23.43 21.89 34.93
N GLN A 142 -23.01 21.38 33.77
CA GLN A 142 -23.54 20.12 33.25
C GLN A 142 -22.47 19.03 33.25
N VAL A 143 -22.67 18.00 34.08
CA VAL A 143 -21.86 16.78 34.03
C VAL A 143 -22.13 16.03 32.72
N GLN A 144 -21.07 15.69 32.00
CA GLN A 144 -21.12 14.98 30.73
C GLN A 144 -20.71 13.51 30.88
N LEU A 145 -19.59 13.27 31.54
CA LEU A 145 -18.99 11.94 31.73
C LEU A 145 -18.31 11.87 33.08
N ILE A 146 -18.28 10.66 33.65
CA ILE A 146 -17.66 10.38 34.95
C ILE A 146 -16.88 9.07 34.84
N THR A 147 -15.72 9.02 35.50
CA THR A 147 -15.20 7.77 36.08
C THR A 147 -15.26 7.89 37.59
N HIS A 148 -15.73 6.84 38.26
CA HIS A 148 -15.88 6.82 39.71
C HIS A 148 -15.69 5.39 40.23
N GLU A 149 -14.58 5.13 40.90
CA GLU A 149 -14.20 3.78 41.36
C GLU A 149 -14.15 3.74 42.88
N GLN A 150 -14.69 2.67 43.46
CA GLN A 150 -14.66 2.43 44.92
C GLN A 150 -13.34 1.75 45.34
N PRO A 151 -12.92 1.88 46.61
CA PRO A 151 -11.75 1.19 47.11
C PRO A 151 -11.84 -0.33 46.90
N SER A 152 -10.78 -0.93 46.35
CA SER A 152 -10.76 -2.33 45.90
C SER A 152 -9.60 -3.17 46.48
N GLY A 153 -8.76 -2.60 47.35
CA GLY A 153 -7.66 -3.31 48.01
C GLY A 153 -6.36 -2.51 48.00
N GLN A 154 -5.21 -3.20 48.01
CA GLN A 154 -3.90 -2.57 47.83
C GLN A 154 -3.50 -2.64 46.35
N GLY A 155 -3.25 -1.49 45.73
CA GLY A 155 -2.89 -1.41 44.32
C GLY A 155 -3.12 -0.02 43.72
N SER A 156 -3.23 0.01 42.39
CA SER A 156 -3.58 1.20 41.61
C SER A 156 -4.53 0.78 40.50
N ASP A 157 -5.63 1.50 40.33
CA ASP A 157 -6.61 1.27 39.29
C ASP A 157 -6.60 2.42 38.27
N THR A 158 -7.00 2.10 37.05
CA THR A 158 -7.17 3.05 35.96
C THR A 158 -8.59 2.95 35.44
N ALA A 159 -9.30 4.07 35.38
CA ALA A 159 -10.63 4.18 34.79
C ALA A 159 -10.63 5.20 33.66
N SER A 160 -11.34 4.93 32.57
CA SER A 160 -11.44 5.84 31.43
C SER A 160 -12.88 6.00 30.97
N ASN A 161 -13.22 7.19 30.47
CA ASN A 161 -14.48 7.44 29.81
C ASN A 161 -14.26 8.40 28.63
N GLY A 162 -15.13 8.36 27.63
CA GLY A 162 -15.04 9.22 26.47
C GLY A 162 -16.27 9.11 25.59
N ALA A 163 -16.66 10.24 24.99
CA ALA A 163 -17.81 10.34 24.12
C ALA A 163 -17.63 11.45 23.10
N THR A 164 -18.54 11.50 22.13
CA THR A 164 -18.65 12.60 21.19
C THR A 164 -19.65 13.63 21.70
N PHE A 165 -19.31 14.92 21.57
CA PHE A 165 -20.15 16.03 21.98
C PHE A 165 -20.41 16.96 20.81
N MET A 166 -21.67 17.34 20.61
CA MET A 166 -22.00 18.54 19.84
C MET A 166 -21.72 19.75 20.71
N LEU A 167 -20.72 20.55 20.32
CA LEU A 167 -20.35 21.77 21.01
C LEU A 167 -20.61 22.96 20.10
N GLU A 168 -21.16 24.02 20.68
CA GLU A 168 -21.27 25.33 20.06
C GLU A 168 -19.97 26.11 20.25
N LYS A 169 -19.70 27.09 19.37
CA LYS A 169 -18.54 27.97 19.54
C LYS A 169 -18.60 28.67 20.90
N GLY A 170 -17.55 28.52 21.70
CA GLY A 170 -17.43 29.09 23.04
C GLY A 170 -17.83 28.16 24.18
N ASP A 171 -18.41 26.99 23.90
CA ASP A 171 -18.65 25.97 24.92
C ASP A 171 -17.32 25.56 25.58
N LYS A 172 -17.34 25.45 26.90
CA LYS A 172 -16.18 25.10 27.72
C LYS A 172 -16.32 23.71 28.33
N LEU A 173 -15.23 22.95 28.28
CA LEU A 173 -15.11 21.67 28.95
C LEU A 173 -13.98 21.71 29.98
N LYS A 174 -14.23 21.17 31.18
CA LYS A 174 -13.21 21.05 32.22
C LYS A 174 -13.36 19.78 33.02
N MET A 175 -12.27 19.31 33.60
CA MET A 175 -12.24 18.15 34.48
C MET A 175 -12.32 18.57 35.94
N VAL A 176 -13.09 17.84 36.74
CA VAL A 176 -13.32 18.11 38.16
C VAL A 176 -13.12 16.82 38.95
N LEU A 177 -12.42 16.94 40.07
CA LEU A 177 -12.33 15.92 41.10
C LEU A 177 -13.47 16.15 42.11
N TRP A 178 -14.35 15.17 42.27
CA TRP A 178 -15.45 15.27 43.23
C TRP A 178 -14.98 15.18 44.68
N GLU A 179 -15.77 15.74 45.60
CA GLU A 179 -15.50 15.65 47.03
C GLU A 179 -15.31 14.21 47.51
N ASN A 180 -14.43 14.01 48.49
CA ASN A 180 -14.08 12.69 49.02
C ASN A 180 -13.58 11.71 47.95
N THR A 181 -12.84 12.21 46.95
CA THR A 181 -12.18 11.36 45.95
C THR A 181 -10.71 11.76 45.73
N GLN A 182 -9.97 10.90 45.01
CA GLN A 182 -8.58 11.10 44.64
C GLN A 182 -8.28 10.81 43.17
N ILE A 183 -7.18 11.37 42.69
CA ILE A 183 -6.56 11.09 41.39
C ILE A 183 -5.05 11.24 41.55
N TRP A 184 -4.27 10.52 40.77
CA TRP A 184 -2.81 10.53 40.83
C TRP A 184 -2.20 10.62 39.44
N ASP A 185 -1.05 11.28 39.36
CA ASP A 185 -0.24 11.32 38.16
C ASP A 185 1.26 11.42 38.48
N ASN A 186 2.10 11.13 37.49
CA ASN A 186 3.54 11.32 37.57
C ASN A 186 4.12 11.59 36.16
N SER A 187 5.45 11.57 36.04
CA SER A 187 6.16 11.73 34.76
C SER A 187 5.83 10.70 33.66
N ASN A 188 5.02 9.68 33.94
CA ASN A 188 4.54 8.70 32.96
C ASN A 188 3.14 9.02 32.41
N HIS A 189 2.51 10.13 32.84
CA HIS A 189 1.24 10.63 32.28
C HIS A 189 0.08 9.63 32.40
N HIS A 190 -0.15 9.08 33.60
CA HIS A 190 -1.20 8.09 33.84
C HIS A 190 -2.61 8.71 33.77
N SER A 191 -2.77 9.93 34.28
CA SER A 191 -4.04 10.64 34.26
C SER A 191 -4.06 11.66 33.13
N THR A 192 -4.88 11.42 32.10
CA THR A 192 -4.90 12.21 30.86
C THR A 192 -6.28 12.77 30.54
N PHE A 193 -6.29 13.93 29.89
CA PHE A 193 -7.48 14.56 29.32
C PHE A 193 -7.16 14.98 27.88
N SER A 194 -7.92 14.48 26.92
CA SER A 194 -7.67 14.75 25.51
C SER A 194 -8.95 14.84 24.70
N GLY A 195 -8.85 15.51 23.57
CA GLY A 195 -9.95 15.59 22.63
C GLY A 195 -9.56 16.24 21.33
N PHE A 196 -10.41 16.06 20.32
CA PHE A 196 -10.22 16.64 18.99
C PHE A 196 -11.55 16.88 18.30
N LEU A 197 -11.55 17.82 17.35
CA LEU A 197 -12.67 18.03 16.44
C LEU A 197 -12.75 16.85 15.46
N LEU A 198 -13.88 16.15 15.44
CA LEU A 198 -14.18 15.10 14.44
C LEU A 198 -14.61 15.73 13.12
N PHE A 199 -15.60 16.62 13.17
CA PHE A 199 -16.06 17.38 12.01
C PHE A 199 -16.81 18.66 12.44
N PRO A 200 -16.64 19.77 11.71
CA PRO A 200 -17.38 21.01 11.93
C PRO A 200 -18.85 20.85 11.53
N MET A 201 -19.73 21.67 12.11
CA MET A 201 -21.09 21.87 11.59
C MET A 201 -21.15 23.22 10.88
N VAL A 202 -21.47 23.21 9.58
CA VAL A 202 -21.62 24.43 8.78
C VAL A 202 -23.10 24.81 8.77
N ASP A 203 -23.43 26.00 9.28
CA ASP A 203 -24.78 26.53 9.19
C ASP A 203 -24.99 27.17 7.81
N GLU A 204 -25.92 26.63 7.02
CA GLU A 204 -26.30 27.19 5.72
C GLU A 204 -27.08 28.50 5.91
N ARG A 205 -26.47 29.64 5.56
CA ARG A 205 -27.21 30.82 5.12
C ARG A 205 -26.34 31.71 4.23
N PRO A 206 -26.77 32.04 3.00
CA PRO A 206 -25.94 32.83 2.10
C PRO A 206 -26.14 34.34 2.32
N ALA A 207 -25.04 35.07 2.19
CA ALA A 207 -25.03 36.51 1.92
C ALA A 207 -24.11 36.77 0.70
N ASP A 208 -24.56 37.66 -0.17
CA ASP A 208 -24.04 38.05 -1.49
C ASP A 208 -22.54 38.33 -1.56
N LEU A 209 -21.92 38.01 -2.71
CA LEU A 209 -20.76 38.67 -3.32
C LEU A 209 -20.63 38.26 -4.82
N THR A 210 -19.92 39.07 -5.63
CA THR A 210 -20.17 39.32 -7.06
C THR A 210 -19.29 38.58 -8.09
N VAL A 211 -19.86 38.43 -9.30
CA VAL A 211 -19.64 37.45 -10.40
C VAL A 211 -18.29 37.45 -11.17
N GLU A 212 -17.43 38.46 -11.02
CA GLU A 212 -16.31 38.66 -11.97
C GLU A 212 -15.00 37.94 -11.58
N ASP A 213 -14.78 37.65 -10.30
CA ASP A 213 -13.58 36.96 -9.81
C ASP A 213 -13.68 35.42 -9.92
N GLU A 214 -14.90 34.87 -9.90
CA GLU A 214 -15.17 33.42 -9.93
C GLU A 214 -14.83 32.78 -11.28
N LEU A 215 -15.00 33.52 -12.39
CA LEU A 215 -14.77 32.96 -13.73
C LEU A 215 -13.30 32.66 -14.02
N LYS A 216 -12.39 33.37 -13.37
CA LYS A 216 -10.94 33.26 -13.60
C LYS A 216 -10.33 32.08 -12.84
N GLU A 217 -10.67 31.92 -11.56
CA GLU A 217 -10.19 30.78 -10.75
C GLU A 217 -10.69 29.43 -11.31
N LEU A 218 -11.91 29.41 -11.86
CA LEU A 218 -12.48 28.20 -12.44
C LEU A 218 -11.74 27.71 -13.70
N GLN A 219 -11.26 28.63 -14.54
CA GLN A 219 -10.50 28.29 -15.75
C GLN A 219 -9.11 27.72 -15.43
N GLU A 220 -8.46 28.26 -14.41
CA GLU A 220 -7.13 27.80 -13.95
C GLU A 220 -7.23 26.39 -13.33
N SER A 221 -8.24 26.15 -12.49
CA SER A 221 -8.43 24.85 -11.84
C SER A 221 -8.81 23.72 -12.81
N LEU A 222 -9.57 24.03 -13.87
CA LEU A 222 -9.94 23.06 -14.90
C LEU A 222 -8.73 22.62 -15.74
N THR A 223 -7.81 23.55 -15.99
CA THR A 223 -6.57 23.28 -16.72
C THR A 223 -5.64 22.39 -15.90
N GLN A 224 -5.51 22.65 -14.59
CA GLN A 224 -4.67 21.86 -13.69
C GLN A 224 -5.15 20.41 -13.57
N LEU A 225 -6.47 20.18 -13.41
CA LEU A 225 -7.04 18.84 -13.33
C LEU A 225 -6.86 18.03 -14.62
N GLN A 226 -6.84 18.69 -15.78
CA GLN A 226 -6.54 18.03 -17.05
C GLN A 226 -5.08 17.56 -17.11
N THR A 227 -4.14 18.37 -16.61
CA THR A 227 -2.71 18.01 -16.55
C THR A 227 -2.44 16.87 -15.56
N GLU A 228 -3.06 16.87 -14.38
CA GLU A 228 -2.86 15.80 -13.39
C GLU A 228 -3.40 14.45 -13.90
N ASN A 229 -4.56 14.45 -14.55
CA ASN A 229 -5.14 13.24 -15.13
C ASN A 229 -4.30 12.64 -16.26
N SER A 230 -3.63 13.47 -17.08
CA SER A 230 -2.71 12.94 -18.09
C SER A 230 -1.49 12.27 -17.46
N GLY A 231 -0.92 12.88 -16.41
CA GLY A 231 0.24 12.32 -15.70
C GLY A 231 -0.06 11.01 -14.96
N VAL A 232 -1.25 10.88 -14.37
CA VAL A 232 -1.67 9.61 -13.73
C VAL A 232 -1.82 8.49 -14.76
N LYS A 233 -2.37 8.79 -15.94
CA LYS A 233 -2.54 7.80 -17.01
C LYS A 233 -1.19 7.27 -17.52
N GLU A 234 -0.22 8.15 -17.73
CA GLU A 234 1.14 7.74 -18.15
C GLU A 234 1.82 6.83 -17.12
N ARG A 235 1.66 7.13 -15.82
CA ARG A 235 2.22 6.30 -14.74
C ARG A 235 1.55 4.93 -14.64
N LEU A 236 0.24 4.85 -14.90
CA LEU A 236 -0.50 3.59 -14.93
C LEU A 236 -0.01 2.70 -16.08
N ASP A 237 0.06 3.26 -17.28
CA ASP A 237 0.54 2.54 -18.47
C ASP A 237 1.99 2.03 -18.28
N ALA A 238 2.85 2.82 -17.64
CA ALA A 238 4.21 2.43 -17.30
C ALA A 238 4.25 1.26 -16.29
N THR A 239 3.43 1.32 -15.24
CA THR A 239 3.37 0.29 -14.20
C THR A 239 2.82 -1.03 -14.74
N GLU A 240 1.78 -0.98 -15.57
CA GLU A 240 1.23 -2.17 -16.23
C GLU A 240 2.25 -2.85 -17.15
N LYS A 241 3.07 -2.05 -17.85
CA LYS A 241 4.16 -2.55 -18.69
C LYS A 241 5.24 -3.25 -17.85
N GLU A 242 5.63 -2.68 -16.72
CA GLU A 242 6.60 -3.29 -15.80
C GLU A 242 6.06 -4.59 -15.17
N LEU A 243 4.80 -4.59 -14.71
CA LEU A 243 4.15 -5.79 -14.16
C LEU A 243 4.07 -6.93 -15.18
N LYS A 244 3.75 -6.60 -16.44
CA LYS A 244 3.77 -7.57 -17.53
C LYS A 244 5.17 -8.13 -17.77
N ALA A 245 6.20 -7.27 -17.75
CA ALA A 245 7.59 -7.69 -17.91
C ALA A 245 8.05 -8.64 -16.79
N ILE A 246 7.61 -8.44 -15.54
CA ILE A 246 7.91 -9.32 -14.42
C ILE A 246 7.17 -10.66 -14.53
N ARG A 247 5.89 -10.62 -14.93
CA ARG A 247 5.07 -11.84 -15.07
C ARG A 247 5.60 -12.78 -16.14
N ASP A 248 6.14 -12.24 -17.22
CA ASP A 248 6.55 -13.01 -18.39
C ASP A 248 8.02 -13.50 -18.28
N VAL A 249 8.69 -13.35 -17.13
CA VAL A 249 10.05 -13.88 -16.89
C VAL A 249 10.05 -15.41 -16.93
N PRO A 250 10.87 -16.04 -17.81
CA PRO A 250 10.96 -17.50 -17.91
C PRO A 250 11.42 -18.13 -16.58
N LYS A 251 10.71 -19.16 -16.13
CA LYS A 251 11.11 -19.98 -14.97
C LYS A 251 11.65 -21.30 -15.46
N VAL A 252 12.91 -21.60 -15.15
CA VAL A 252 13.60 -22.81 -15.62
C VAL A 252 14.35 -23.43 -14.45
N ALA A 253 14.02 -24.67 -14.13
CA ALA A 253 14.73 -25.46 -13.12
C ALA A 253 14.55 -26.95 -13.40
N PHE A 254 15.62 -27.73 -13.32
CA PHE A 254 15.57 -29.18 -13.43
C PHE A 254 16.45 -29.86 -12.38
N ALA A 255 16.05 -31.07 -11.99
CA ALA A 255 16.83 -31.98 -11.17
C ALA A 255 16.46 -33.41 -11.55
N ALA A 256 17.46 -34.25 -11.80
CA ALA A 256 17.29 -35.67 -12.10
C ALA A 256 18.41 -36.48 -11.45
N SER A 257 18.13 -37.74 -11.07
CA SER A 257 19.15 -38.72 -10.71
C SER A 257 19.45 -39.64 -11.89
N LEU A 258 20.63 -40.27 -11.88
CA LEU A 258 21.07 -41.14 -12.99
C LEU A 258 20.01 -42.23 -13.23
N GLY A 259 19.48 -42.76 -12.13
CA GLY A 259 18.42 -43.74 -12.11
C GLY A 259 18.89 -45.13 -12.52
N GLY A 260 18.00 -46.10 -12.35
CA GLY A 260 18.34 -47.52 -12.47
C GLY A 260 19.09 -48.05 -11.24
N ASP A 261 19.04 -49.38 -11.06
CA ASP A 261 19.71 -50.04 -9.93
C ASP A 261 21.05 -50.63 -10.40
N GLY A 262 22.12 -49.81 -10.42
CA GLY A 262 23.44 -50.40 -10.69
C GLY A 262 24.57 -49.49 -11.16
N LEU A 263 25.70 -50.17 -11.40
CA LEU A 263 26.98 -49.59 -11.78
C LEU A 263 27.07 -49.44 -13.31
N GLN A 264 27.42 -48.26 -13.78
CA GLN A 264 27.84 -48.00 -15.16
C GLN A 264 29.36 -47.82 -15.20
N LYS A 265 30.05 -48.62 -16.00
CA LYS A 265 31.51 -48.63 -16.10
C LYS A 265 31.93 -48.65 -17.56
N THR A 266 32.97 -47.89 -17.90
CA THR A 266 33.59 -47.93 -19.23
C THR A 266 35.10 -48.10 -19.13
N THR A 267 35.67 -48.91 -20.03
CA THR A 267 37.12 -49.15 -20.17
C THR A 267 37.71 -48.47 -21.41
N SER A 268 36.87 -47.90 -22.30
CA SER A 268 37.34 -47.17 -23.48
C SER A 268 36.27 -46.19 -23.98
N GLY A 269 36.69 -45.08 -24.57
CA GLY A 269 35.78 -44.06 -25.09
C GLY A 269 34.97 -43.35 -23.98
N GLN A 270 33.94 -42.60 -24.39
CA GLN A 270 33.06 -41.89 -23.46
C GLN A 270 31.62 -42.36 -23.66
N VAL A 271 30.86 -42.43 -22.57
CA VAL A 271 29.44 -42.84 -22.60
C VAL A 271 28.57 -41.66 -22.15
N ASN A 272 27.49 -41.36 -22.88
CA ASN A 272 26.54 -40.34 -22.46
C ASN A 272 25.72 -40.85 -21.27
N LEU A 273 25.70 -40.08 -20.19
CA LEU A 273 24.95 -40.40 -18.99
C LEU A 273 23.53 -39.83 -19.12
N ILE A 274 22.53 -40.71 -19.11
CA ILE A 274 21.12 -40.35 -19.22
C ILE A 274 20.52 -40.43 -17.81
N TYR A 275 20.26 -39.27 -17.20
CA TYR A 275 19.66 -39.19 -15.87
C TYR A 275 18.15 -39.31 -16.01
N LYS A 276 17.63 -40.53 -15.79
CA LYS A 276 16.26 -40.90 -16.14
C LYS A 276 15.23 -40.52 -15.07
N ASP A 277 15.63 -40.49 -13.81
CA ASP A 277 14.71 -40.28 -12.70
C ASP A 277 14.54 -38.78 -12.43
N VAL A 278 13.53 -38.16 -13.07
CA VAL A 278 13.28 -36.72 -13.00
C VAL A 278 12.56 -36.35 -11.70
N LEU A 279 13.20 -35.52 -10.88
CA LEU A 279 12.64 -34.96 -9.64
C LEU A 279 11.93 -33.63 -9.89
N THR A 280 12.45 -32.80 -10.79
CA THR A 280 11.87 -31.49 -11.15
C THR A 280 12.22 -31.16 -12.59
N ASN A 281 11.30 -30.56 -13.34
CA ASN A 281 11.53 -30.09 -14.72
C ASN A 281 10.66 -28.87 -15.09
N ILE A 282 10.78 -27.80 -14.32
CA ILE A 282 10.07 -26.54 -14.57
C ILE A 282 10.64 -25.90 -15.84
N GLY A 283 9.75 -25.58 -16.79
CA GLY A 283 10.12 -25.07 -18.11
C GLY A 283 10.49 -26.16 -19.12
N GLN A 284 10.44 -27.44 -18.73
CA GLN A 284 10.65 -28.61 -19.61
C GLN A 284 11.94 -28.55 -20.44
N ALA A 285 13.00 -27.97 -19.87
CA ALA A 285 14.28 -27.74 -20.54
C ALA A 285 15.22 -28.96 -20.47
N TYR A 286 14.92 -29.94 -19.61
CA TYR A 286 15.65 -31.21 -19.52
C TYR A 286 14.89 -32.35 -20.20
N ASN A 287 15.59 -33.15 -20.99
CA ASN A 287 15.04 -34.32 -21.68
C ASN A 287 15.64 -35.61 -21.11
N SER A 288 14.83 -36.36 -20.36
CA SER A 288 15.21 -37.60 -19.67
C SER A 288 15.47 -38.79 -20.60
N GLU A 289 15.01 -38.75 -21.85
CA GLU A 289 15.31 -39.79 -22.85
C GLU A 289 16.73 -39.63 -23.42
N THR A 290 17.28 -38.42 -23.37
CA THR A 290 18.60 -38.09 -23.96
C THR A 290 19.65 -37.70 -22.93
N GLY A 291 19.27 -37.35 -21.71
CA GLY A 291 20.18 -36.84 -20.69
C GLY A 291 20.60 -35.38 -20.91
N VAL A 292 19.88 -34.63 -21.74
CA VAL A 292 20.30 -33.32 -22.22
C VAL A 292 19.42 -32.21 -21.66
N PHE A 293 20.05 -31.22 -21.05
CA PHE A 293 19.46 -29.91 -20.78
C PHE A 293 19.68 -28.99 -21.98
N THR A 294 18.65 -28.28 -22.43
CA THR A 294 18.75 -27.27 -23.49
C THR A 294 18.29 -25.92 -22.95
N ALA A 295 19.16 -24.91 -22.96
CA ALA A 295 18.83 -23.58 -22.47
C ALA A 295 17.68 -22.97 -23.31
N PRO A 296 16.51 -22.68 -22.73
CA PRO A 296 15.38 -22.15 -23.51
C PRO A 296 15.52 -20.66 -23.83
N VAL A 297 16.29 -19.93 -23.02
CA VAL A 297 16.56 -18.50 -23.18
C VAL A 297 18.02 -18.18 -22.91
N ASN A 298 18.50 -17.05 -23.43
CA ASN A 298 19.79 -16.50 -23.03
C ASN A 298 19.76 -16.17 -21.54
N GLY A 299 20.82 -16.53 -20.81
CA GLY A 299 20.85 -16.27 -19.38
C GLY A 299 22.05 -16.85 -18.66
N VAL A 300 22.11 -16.58 -17.36
CA VAL A 300 23.06 -17.22 -16.46
C VAL A 300 22.35 -18.35 -15.73
N TYR A 301 22.89 -19.55 -15.82
CA TYR A 301 22.34 -20.76 -15.23
C TYR A 301 23.30 -21.31 -14.17
N TYR A 302 22.81 -21.67 -12.99
CA TYR A 302 23.60 -22.44 -12.05
C TYR A 302 23.42 -23.93 -12.36
N ILE A 303 24.52 -24.63 -12.61
CA ILE A 303 24.53 -26.07 -12.92
C ILE A 303 25.36 -26.79 -11.86
N ARG A 304 24.84 -27.90 -11.33
CA ARG A 304 25.53 -28.75 -10.35
C ARG A 304 25.26 -30.22 -10.63
N PHE A 305 26.29 -31.05 -10.47
CA PHE A 305 26.15 -32.49 -10.51
C PHE A 305 26.98 -33.17 -9.41
N THR A 306 26.52 -34.36 -9.05
CA THR A 306 27.09 -35.24 -8.04
C THR A 306 27.31 -36.61 -8.68
N THR A 307 28.47 -37.20 -8.44
CA THR A 307 28.87 -38.52 -8.93
C THR A 307 29.14 -39.39 -7.72
N ASN A 308 28.48 -40.53 -7.61
CA ASN A 308 28.76 -41.53 -6.60
C ASN A 308 29.22 -42.83 -7.28
N ALA A 309 30.21 -43.51 -6.70
CA ALA A 309 30.61 -44.85 -7.14
C ALA A 309 31.30 -45.62 -6.02
N PRO A 310 31.43 -46.97 -6.15
CA PRO A 310 32.41 -47.72 -5.39
C PRO A 310 33.84 -47.23 -5.65
N THR A 311 34.72 -47.37 -4.66
CA THR A 311 36.11 -46.86 -4.67
C THR A 311 37.13 -47.84 -5.26
N ASP A 312 36.66 -48.96 -5.82
CA ASP A 312 37.48 -50.04 -6.42
C ASP A 312 37.93 -49.74 -7.87
N PHE A 313 37.49 -48.62 -8.44
CA PHE A 313 37.85 -48.15 -9.78
C PHE A 313 37.71 -46.61 -9.84
N PRO A 314 38.45 -45.91 -10.74
CA PRO A 314 38.28 -44.47 -10.88
C PRO A 314 36.84 -44.07 -11.24
N MET A 315 36.39 -42.92 -10.74
CA MET A 315 35.04 -42.42 -11.03
C MET A 315 35.07 -41.07 -11.73
N SER A 316 34.07 -40.80 -12.58
CA SER A 316 33.92 -39.48 -13.18
C SER A 316 32.50 -39.15 -13.63
N ALA A 317 32.24 -37.85 -13.75
CA ALA A 317 31.25 -37.32 -14.66
C ALA A 317 31.77 -35.99 -15.23
N VAL A 318 31.58 -35.80 -16.53
CA VAL A 318 32.10 -34.63 -17.24
C VAL A 318 30.98 -33.90 -17.94
N LEU A 319 30.82 -32.63 -17.59
CA LEU A 319 29.79 -31.76 -18.17
C LEU A 319 30.29 -31.18 -19.48
N TYR A 320 29.59 -31.52 -20.55
CA TYR A 320 29.84 -31.02 -21.90
C TYR A 320 28.81 -29.98 -22.29
N LYS A 321 29.27 -28.87 -22.85
CA LYS A 321 28.48 -27.90 -23.61
C LYS A 321 28.61 -28.21 -25.10
N ASN A 322 27.47 -28.25 -25.79
CA ASN A 322 27.35 -28.45 -27.24
C ASN A 322 28.14 -29.67 -27.76
N GLY A 323 28.20 -30.73 -26.94
CA GLY A 323 28.78 -32.03 -27.29
C GLY A 323 30.30 -32.14 -27.20
N SER A 324 31.06 -31.04 -27.22
CA SER A 324 32.53 -31.05 -27.30
C SER A 324 33.24 -30.19 -26.25
N GLN A 325 32.61 -29.12 -25.75
CA GLN A 325 33.28 -28.18 -24.85
C GLN A 325 33.09 -28.59 -23.39
N ILE A 326 34.17 -29.04 -22.73
CA ILE A 326 34.16 -29.38 -21.31
C ILE A 326 33.94 -28.10 -20.48
N GLN A 327 32.98 -28.15 -19.56
CA GLN A 327 32.70 -27.07 -18.61
C GLN A 327 33.23 -27.40 -17.22
N LEU A 328 32.91 -28.61 -16.74
CA LEU A 328 33.18 -29.04 -15.36
C LEU A 328 33.42 -30.55 -15.34
N ILE A 329 34.20 -31.01 -14.37
CA ILE A 329 34.57 -32.42 -14.19
C ILE A 329 34.49 -32.78 -12.72
N THR A 330 33.96 -33.95 -12.41
CA THR A 330 34.30 -34.72 -11.21
C THR A 330 35.18 -35.88 -11.65
N HIS A 331 36.29 -36.11 -10.96
CA HIS A 331 37.16 -37.25 -11.21
C HIS A 331 37.88 -37.64 -9.93
N GLU A 332 37.75 -38.89 -9.52
CA GLU A 332 38.47 -39.43 -8.37
C GLU A 332 39.15 -40.75 -8.72
N GLN A 333 40.31 -40.99 -8.10
CA GLN A 333 41.07 -42.22 -8.26
C GLN A 333 40.57 -43.26 -7.26
N GLN A 334 40.83 -44.55 -7.56
CA GLN A 334 40.54 -45.63 -6.61
C GLN A 334 41.25 -45.40 -5.26
N SER A 335 40.53 -45.57 -4.17
CA SER A 335 40.98 -45.21 -2.80
C SER A 335 40.86 -46.35 -1.79
N GLY A 336 40.30 -47.52 -2.17
CA GLY A 336 40.19 -48.71 -1.32
C GLY A 336 38.81 -49.36 -1.40
N GLU A 337 38.34 -49.90 -0.28
CA GLU A 337 37.03 -50.55 -0.14
C GLU A 337 35.99 -49.56 0.43
N GLY A 338 34.95 -49.25 -0.34
CA GLY A 338 33.97 -48.24 0.05
C GLY A 338 33.18 -47.64 -1.12
N SER A 339 32.55 -46.49 -0.88
CA SER A 339 31.92 -45.66 -1.91
C SER A 339 32.20 -44.20 -1.62
N ASP A 340 32.57 -43.45 -2.66
CA ASP A 340 32.88 -42.03 -2.57
C ASP A 340 31.91 -41.21 -3.43
N THR A 341 31.81 -39.92 -3.09
CA THR A 341 30.98 -38.94 -3.80
C THR A 341 31.81 -37.71 -4.17
N ALA A 342 31.79 -37.34 -5.45
CA ALA A 342 32.36 -36.11 -5.97
C ALA A 342 31.28 -35.16 -6.47
N SER A 343 31.42 -33.85 -6.26
CA SER A 343 30.48 -32.84 -6.77
C SER A 343 31.20 -31.68 -7.42
N ASN A 344 30.63 -31.14 -8.50
CA ASN A 344 31.10 -29.90 -9.13
C ASN A 344 29.91 -29.06 -9.62
N GLY A 345 30.07 -27.74 -9.66
CA GLY A 345 29.03 -26.83 -10.11
C GLY A 345 29.53 -25.42 -10.35
N ALA A 346 28.89 -24.71 -11.28
CA ALA A 346 29.25 -23.35 -11.65
C ALA A 346 28.04 -22.58 -12.21
N ALA A 347 28.12 -21.25 -12.14
CA ALA A 347 27.28 -20.37 -12.94
C ALA A 347 27.84 -20.31 -14.37
N LEU A 348 27.02 -20.70 -15.35
CA LEU A 348 27.38 -20.73 -16.77
C LEU A 348 26.50 -19.75 -17.55
N GLN A 349 27.13 -18.93 -18.38
CA GLN A 349 26.42 -18.12 -19.37
C GLN A 349 26.08 -19.00 -20.59
N LEU A 350 24.78 -19.15 -20.85
CA LEU A 350 24.26 -19.96 -21.95
C LEU A 350 23.41 -19.11 -22.89
N GLN A 351 23.53 -19.39 -24.18
CA GLN A 351 22.64 -18.89 -25.21
C GLN A 351 21.45 -19.84 -25.37
N ALA A 352 20.32 -19.32 -25.82
CA ALA A 352 19.17 -20.13 -26.18
C ALA A 352 19.59 -21.20 -27.21
N GLY A 353 19.27 -22.46 -26.92
CA GLY A 353 19.66 -23.62 -27.72
C GLY A 353 20.98 -24.28 -27.31
N ASP A 354 21.77 -23.69 -26.41
CA ASP A 354 22.95 -24.36 -25.86
C ASP A 354 22.55 -25.64 -25.12
N ARG A 355 23.28 -26.73 -25.36
CA ARG A 355 22.97 -28.06 -24.85
C ARG A 355 24.02 -28.50 -23.84
N LEU A 356 23.59 -28.91 -22.65
CA LEU A 356 24.44 -29.50 -21.61
C LEU A 356 24.12 -30.97 -21.43
N SER A 357 25.15 -31.81 -21.38
CA SER A 357 25.01 -33.24 -21.04
C SER A 357 26.21 -33.73 -20.25
N LEU A 358 25.99 -34.76 -19.42
CA LEU A 358 27.05 -35.42 -18.68
C LEU A 358 27.53 -36.66 -19.44
N LYS A 359 28.84 -36.88 -19.45
CA LYS A 359 29.44 -38.10 -20.00
C LYS A 359 30.36 -38.75 -18.97
N LEU A 360 30.36 -40.07 -18.98
CA LEU A 360 31.34 -40.90 -18.28
C LEU A 360 32.61 -40.96 -19.11
N TRP A 361 33.76 -40.62 -18.53
CA TRP A 361 35.05 -40.71 -19.20
C TRP A 361 35.59 -42.13 -19.27
N HIS A 362 36.48 -42.38 -20.24
CA HIS A 362 37.20 -43.63 -20.39
C HIS A 362 37.86 -44.07 -19.07
N ASN A 363 37.88 -45.38 -18.80
CA ASN A 363 38.44 -45.95 -17.58
C ASN A 363 37.86 -45.37 -16.29
N THR A 364 36.55 -45.07 -16.29
CA THR A 364 35.86 -44.64 -15.07
C THR A 364 34.49 -45.31 -14.89
N GLN A 365 33.92 -45.16 -13.70
CA GLN A 365 32.59 -45.67 -13.34
C GLN A 365 31.72 -44.63 -12.61
N ILE A 366 30.41 -44.90 -12.58
CA ILE A 366 29.39 -44.17 -11.82
C ILE A 366 28.30 -45.15 -11.40
N TRP A 367 27.67 -44.91 -10.25
CA TRP A 367 26.63 -45.76 -9.70
C TRP A 367 25.45 -44.93 -9.20
N ASP A 368 24.26 -45.51 -9.30
CA ASP A 368 23.05 -44.98 -8.67
C ASP A 368 22.10 -46.13 -8.30
N ASN A 369 21.12 -45.81 -7.46
CA ASN A 369 19.99 -46.67 -7.13
C ASN A 369 18.78 -45.80 -6.74
N SER A 370 17.72 -46.42 -6.21
CA SER A 370 16.52 -45.74 -5.70
C SER A 370 16.73 -44.64 -4.63
N ASN A 371 17.95 -44.44 -4.09
CA ASN A 371 18.28 -43.34 -3.17
C ASN A 371 18.87 -42.10 -3.87
N HIS A 372 19.01 -42.08 -5.20
CA HIS A 372 19.40 -40.90 -5.98
C HIS A 372 20.77 -40.29 -5.61
N HIS A 373 21.80 -41.12 -5.49
CA HIS A 373 23.17 -40.71 -5.12
C HIS A 373 23.86 -39.86 -6.20
N SER A 374 23.65 -40.23 -7.47
CA SER A 374 24.24 -39.51 -8.61
C SER A 374 23.21 -38.57 -9.23
N THR A 375 23.41 -37.25 -9.10
CA THR A 375 22.40 -36.24 -9.46
C THR A 375 22.92 -35.23 -10.48
N PHE A 376 22.03 -34.73 -11.36
CA PHE A 376 22.27 -33.61 -12.26
C PHE A 376 21.15 -32.58 -12.11
N SER A 377 21.52 -31.33 -11.84
CA SER A 377 20.56 -30.26 -11.55
C SER A 377 21.00 -28.91 -12.07
N GLY A 378 20.04 -28.03 -12.32
CA GLY A 378 20.33 -26.64 -12.63
C GLY A 378 19.10 -25.76 -12.75
N PHE A 379 19.31 -24.45 -12.67
CA PHE A 379 18.24 -23.46 -12.76
C PHE A 379 18.72 -22.14 -13.37
N LEU A 380 17.80 -21.40 -13.98
CA LEU A 380 18.04 -20.04 -14.48
C LEU A 380 18.13 -19.07 -13.30
N ILE A 381 19.23 -18.33 -13.19
CA ILE A 381 19.41 -17.27 -12.20
C ILE A 381 18.73 -15.99 -12.70
N PHE A 382 19.04 -15.58 -13.94
CA PHE A 382 18.37 -14.48 -14.62
C PHE A 382 18.53 -14.59 -16.15
N PRO A 383 17.50 -14.24 -16.93
CA PRO A 383 17.62 -14.11 -18.38
C PRO A 383 18.49 -12.90 -18.75
N MET A 384 19.07 -12.90 -19.96
CA MET A 384 19.87 -11.79 -20.51
C MET A 384 19.43 -11.36 -21.89
#